data_AF-A0A9Q8US92-F1
#
_entry.id   AF-A0A9Q8US92-F1
#
_cell.length_a   1.000
_cell.length_b   1.000
_cell.length_c   1.000
_cell.angle_alpha   90.00
_cell.angle_beta   90.00
_cell.angle_gamma   90.00
#
_symmetry.space_group_name_H-M   'P 1'
#
loop_
_entity.id
_entity.type
_entity.pdbx_description
1 polymer ?
#
loop_
_entity_poly.entity_id
_entity_poly.type
_entity_poly.pdbx_seq_one_letter_code
_entity_poly.pdbx_strand_id
1 'polypeptide(L)'
;MVVIQRCLLATLACASLSIAQQCPPAIQIDTQPQVFVLTDITNEPDDSMSLVRLLLHSDQYNITGIVATTSYWLNSTVRPEAILNTTSVWDQVVDNLNLHSAGEFPTKEYLESIVKAGHPIYGTAAIGKPLSSGASHLIDVLDSLPSTNILHIQAWGGVNVLGEALAHARNARTTLDLETFVRKIRLYTISDQDNVGPWIRLNFPQIPYIVSQHGFNQYDLAAWTGMTASDNGGSDTALVSQDYATQNLQIGPLGPYYPNIKYSMEGDTPTLLHTMNNGLNGGPFDHAEWGGWGGRYILQDPSRQTNVYSDAADTVIGVDNQTHTSSQASIWRWRQAYQDEMSARVQWSIRGDYLNGSHPPVVVVNGSCGSAPISFDVDPLETITLDGSETYDPDNRTSSLEFSWFQYSEPSATLGGATVPKLNFTLTDEGRVASIKMPSAEEACRAPEAVQNEGLGIQAVCQEYHVILEVKGSGRPFPIRRYRMVLLKVRSPLIGEGRRGVRRRDEL
;
A
#
# COMPACT_ATOMS: atom_id res chain seq x y z
N MET A 1 -49.02 -64.61 -15.99
CA MET A 1 -48.77 -64.08 -14.63
C MET A 1 -48.28 -62.65 -14.78
N VAL A 2 -49.10 -61.71 -14.32
CA VAL A 2 -48.81 -60.27 -14.33
C VAL A 2 -47.90 -59.96 -13.15
N VAL A 3 -46.74 -59.35 -13.40
CA VAL A 3 -45.95 -58.68 -12.37
C VAL A 3 -45.75 -57.24 -12.85
N ILE A 4 -46.51 -56.33 -12.25
CA ILE A 4 -46.38 -54.88 -12.45
C ILE A 4 -45.32 -54.40 -11.46
N GLN A 5 -44.15 -54.03 -11.98
CA GLN A 5 -43.09 -53.41 -11.20
C GLN A 5 -43.22 -51.89 -11.34
N ARG A 6 -43.66 -51.21 -10.28
CA ARG A 6 -43.74 -49.75 -10.20
C ARG A 6 -42.33 -49.17 -10.04
N CYS A 7 -41.81 -48.50 -11.06
CA CYS A 7 -40.67 -47.60 -10.91
C CYS A 7 -41.16 -46.26 -10.32
N LEU A 8 -40.80 -45.97 -9.07
CA LEU A 8 -40.83 -44.61 -8.54
C LEU A 8 -39.58 -43.88 -9.05
N LEU A 9 -39.76 -42.88 -9.90
CA LEU A 9 -38.73 -41.86 -10.14
C LEU A 9 -38.73 -40.91 -8.93
N ALA A 10 -37.68 -40.99 -8.11
CA ALA A 10 -37.35 -39.95 -7.16
C ALA A 10 -36.54 -38.86 -7.89
N THR A 11 -37.17 -37.72 -8.16
CA THR A 11 -36.49 -36.49 -8.57
C THR A 11 -35.67 -35.96 -7.40
N LEU A 12 -34.34 -36.18 -7.41
CA LEU A 12 -33.43 -35.43 -6.55
C LEU A 12 -33.36 -33.99 -7.06
N ALA A 13 -34.01 -33.07 -6.35
CA ALA A 13 -33.69 -31.65 -6.46
C ALA A 13 -32.34 -31.42 -5.78
N CYS A 14 -31.28 -31.23 -6.58
CA CYS A 14 -30.02 -30.68 -6.08
C CYS A 14 -30.28 -29.21 -5.69
N ALA A 15 -30.60 -28.96 -4.43
CA ALA A 15 -30.44 -27.65 -3.85
C ALA A 15 -28.95 -27.33 -3.81
N SER A 16 -28.49 -26.47 -4.72
CA SER A 16 -27.20 -25.81 -4.61
C SER A 16 -27.25 -24.91 -3.37
N LEU A 17 -26.76 -25.42 -2.24
CA LEU A 17 -26.42 -24.59 -1.09
C LEU A 17 -25.31 -23.63 -1.56
N SER A 18 -25.68 -22.38 -1.84
CA SER A 18 -24.71 -21.29 -1.87
C SER A 18 -24.06 -21.25 -0.50
N ILE A 19 -22.80 -21.70 -0.43
CA ILE A 19 -21.95 -21.42 0.73
C ILE A 19 -21.77 -19.90 0.71
N ALA A 20 -22.47 -19.19 1.59
CA ALA A 20 -22.19 -17.77 1.82
C ALA A 20 -20.70 -17.68 2.18
N GLN A 21 -19.95 -16.90 1.41
CA GLN A 21 -18.54 -16.69 1.67
C GLN A 21 -18.40 -16.07 3.05
N GLN A 22 -17.92 -16.85 4.02
CA GLN A 22 -17.68 -16.35 5.36
C GLN A 22 -16.41 -15.50 5.32
N CYS A 23 -16.54 -14.21 5.64
CA CYS A 23 -15.42 -13.30 5.63
C CYS A 23 -14.32 -13.73 6.60
N PRO A 24 -13.04 -13.53 6.24
CA PRO A 24 -11.94 -13.84 7.13
C PRO A 24 -12.06 -13.01 8.43
N PRO A 25 -11.51 -13.52 9.55
CA PRO A 25 -11.47 -12.77 10.80
C PRO A 25 -10.74 -11.44 10.61
N ALA A 26 -11.08 -10.46 11.45
CA ALA A 26 -10.38 -9.18 11.48
C ALA A 26 -8.87 -9.44 11.58
N ILE A 27 -8.09 -8.73 10.74
CA ILE A 27 -6.61 -8.76 10.66
C ILE A 27 -6.02 -9.82 9.74
N GLN A 28 -6.74 -10.90 9.40
CA GLN A 28 -6.26 -11.80 8.36
C GLN A 28 -6.38 -11.12 7.00
N ILE A 29 -5.25 -10.79 6.38
CA ILE A 29 -5.20 -10.22 5.04
C ILE A 29 -5.14 -11.31 3.98
N ASP A 30 -5.81 -11.07 2.86
CA ASP A 30 -5.96 -12.07 1.79
C ASP A 30 -4.62 -12.45 1.15
N THR A 31 -3.65 -11.53 1.13
CA THR A 31 -2.29 -11.76 0.64
C THR A 31 -1.32 -10.83 1.36
N GLN A 32 -0.28 -11.37 1.99
CA GLN A 32 0.78 -10.58 2.59
C GLN A 32 1.76 -10.10 1.50
N PRO A 33 2.06 -8.80 1.39
CA PRO A 33 3.12 -8.31 0.52
C PRO A 33 4.47 -8.86 0.95
N GLN A 34 5.30 -9.27 -0.02
CA GLN A 34 6.69 -9.62 0.23
C GLN A 34 7.49 -8.32 0.33
N VAL A 35 8.17 -8.10 1.46
CA VAL A 35 8.97 -6.88 1.68
C VAL A 35 10.42 -7.20 2.00
N PHE A 36 11.32 -6.32 1.55
CA PHE A 36 12.75 -6.37 1.81
C PHE A 36 13.26 -4.97 2.15
N VAL A 37 13.80 -4.78 3.34
CA VAL A 37 14.18 -3.45 3.85
C VAL A 37 15.68 -3.22 3.66
N LEU A 38 16.04 -2.07 3.12
CA LEU A 38 17.40 -1.52 3.07
C LEU A 38 17.45 -0.27 3.95
N THR A 39 18.14 -0.34 5.08
CA THR A 39 18.16 0.74 6.09
C THR A 39 19.57 1.12 6.49
N ASP A 40 19.88 2.41 6.52
CA ASP A 40 21.09 2.96 7.10
C ASP A 40 20.89 3.28 8.59
N ILE A 41 20.16 2.38 9.27
CA ILE A 41 19.85 2.42 10.69
C ILE A 41 21.00 2.98 11.54
N THR A 42 20.64 3.84 12.49
CA THR A 42 21.52 4.67 13.33
C THR A 42 22.07 5.93 12.69
N ASN A 43 21.85 6.16 11.39
CA ASN A 43 22.05 7.47 10.79
C ASN A 43 21.23 8.54 11.55
N GLU A 44 19.92 8.32 11.59
CA GLU A 44 18.96 9.12 12.32
C GLU A 44 18.06 8.24 13.22
N PRO A 45 17.38 8.82 14.23
CA PRO A 45 16.51 8.05 15.11
C PRO A 45 15.30 7.42 14.41
N ASP A 46 14.88 7.96 13.28
CA ASP A 46 13.66 7.58 12.57
C ASP A 46 13.72 6.20 11.92
N ASP A 47 14.86 5.72 11.42
CA ASP A 47 14.99 4.31 11.00
C ASP A 47 14.61 3.34 12.13
N SER A 48 15.01 3.67 13.37
CA SER A 48 14.70 2.83 14.54
C SER A 48 13.21 2.91 14.91
N MET A 49 12.60 4.09 14.77
CA MET A 49 11.15 4.26 14.93
C MET A 49 10.37 3.46 13.88
N SER A 50 10.77 3.57 12.61
CA SER A 50 10.19 2.84 11.47
C SER A 50 10.35 1.33 11.63
N LEU A 51 11.49 0.85 12.17
CA LEU A 51 11.71 -0.56 12.50
C LEU A 51 10.72 -1.05 13.56
N VAL A 52 10.51 -0.29 14.64
CA VAL A 52 9.52 -0.66 15.67
C VAL A 52 8.11 -0.76 15.06
N ARG A 53 7.73 0.18 14.19
CA ARG A 53 6.45 0.10 13.47
C ARG A 53 6.36 -1.13 12.57
N LEU A 54 7.40 -1.44 11.79
CA LEU A 54 7.45 -2.63 10.94
C LEU A 54 7.23 -3.90 11.76
N LEU A 55 7.91 -4.03 12.90
CA LEU A 55 7.76 -5.19 13.79
C LEU A 55 6.34 -5.32 14.32
N LEU A 56 5.74 -4.22 14.80
CA LEU A 56 4.36 -4.20 15.31
C LEU A 56 3.28 -4.48 14.24
N HIS A 57 3.64 -4.39 12.96
CA HIS A 57 2.78 -4.72 11.82
C HIS A 57 3.25 -5.96 11.05
N SER A 58 4.19 -6.74 11.59
CA SER A 58 4.81 -7.84 10.86
C SER A 58 3.85 -8.99 10.54
N ASP A 59 2.68 -9.05 11.19
CA ASP A 59 1.56 -9.92 10.80
C ASP A 59 0.91 -9.54 9.46
N GLN A 60 1.16 -8.32 8.97
CA GLN A 60 0.64 -7.79 7.70
C GLN A 60 1.63 -7.95 6.54
N TYR A 61 2.82 -8.51 6.76
CA TYR A 61 3.87 -8.59 5.75
C TYR A 61 4.58 -9.94 5.80
N ASN A 62 5.06 -10.38 4.65
CA ASN A 62 6.12 -11.38 4.62
C ASN A 62 7.47 -10.65 4.52
N ILE A 63 8.11 -10.43 5.67
CA ILE A 63 9.41 -9.76 5.75
C ILE A 63 10.49 -10.77 5.39
N THR A 64 11.16 -10.54 4.26
CA THR A 64 12.14 -11.48 3.69
C THR A 64 13.59 -11.05 3.91
N GLY A 65 13.81 -9.81 4.34
CA GLY A 65 15.14 -9.27 4.66
C GLY A 65 15.07 -7.93 5.36
N ILE A 66 15.95 -7.72 6.34
CA ILE A 66 16.22 -6.41 6.94
C ILE A 66 17.73 -6.19 6.87
N VAL A 67 18.17 -5.35 5.94
CA VAL A 67 19.58 -5.24 5.58
C VAL A 67 20.12 -3.87 5.93
N ALA A 68 21.13 -3.86 6.79
CA ALA A 68 21.89 -2.66 7.09
C ALA A 68 22.72 -2.24 5.87
N THR A 69 22.53 -1.01 5.41
CA THR A 69 23.17 -0.42 4.23
C THR A 69 23.82 0.92 4.59
N THR A 70 24.49 1.54 3.62
CA THR A 70 25.00 2.91 3.74
C THR A 70 24.07 3.90 3.03
N SER A 71 24.18 5.18 3.36
CA SER A 71 23.53 6.29 2.66
C SER A 71 24.52 7.44 2.48
N TYR A 72 24.07 8.60 2.00
CA TYR A 72 24.88 9.82 1.96
C TYR A 72 25.28 10.26 3.38
N TRP A 73 24.37 10.09 4.33
CA TRP A 73 24.53 10.52 5.72
C TRP A 73 25.27 9.51 6.58
N LEU A 74 25.20 8.21 6.25
CA LEU A 74 25.97 7.13 6.85
C LEU A 74 26.77 6.36 5.78
N ASN A 75 27.81 7.00 5.25
CA ASN A 75 28.44 6.61 3.97
C ASN A 75 29.57 5.57 4.03
N SER A 76 29.97 5.15 5.23
CA SER A 76 31.17 4.31 5.42
C SER A 76 31.05 3.26 6.52
N THR A 77 29.83 3.05 7.03
CA THR A 77 29.55 2.07 8.08
C THR A 77 28.17 1.47 7.92
N VAL A 78 28.02 0.20 8.30
CA VAL A 78 26.73 -0.50 8.44
C VAL A 78 26.58 -0.96 9.89
N ARG A 79 25.33 -1.11 10.36
CA ARG A 79 25.01 -1.39 11.78
C ARG A 79 23.94 -2.48 11.94
N PRO A 80 24.12 -3.70 11.41
CA PRO A 80 23.15 -4.79 11.57
C PRO A 80 22.87 -5.11 13.06
N GLU A 81 23.82 -4.87 13.95
CA GLU A 81 23.66 -5.03 15.39
C GLU A 81 22.60 -4.11 16.00
N ALA A 82 22.31 -2.96 15.41
CA ALA A 82 21.24 -2.09 15.87
C ALA A 82 19.86 -2.71 15.60
N ILE A 83 19.71 -3.38 14.45
CA ILE A 83 18.50 -4.14 14.10
C ILE A 83 18.33 -5.29 15.09
N LEU A 84 19.40 -6.08 15.31
CA LEU A 84 19.40 -7.21 16.24
C LEU A 84 19.09 -6.79 17.68
N ASN A 85 19.56 -5.62 18.10
CA ASN A 85 19.25 -5.09 19.43
C ASN A 85 17.74 -4.86 19.60
N THR A 86 17.07 -4.29 18.61
CA THR A 86 15.60 -4.10 18.62
C THR A 86 14.84 -5.43 18.57
N THR A 87 15.28 -6.39 17.76
CA THR A 87 14.62 -7.71 17.69
C THR A 87 14.88 -8.58 18.93
N SER A 88 15.90 -8.27 19.73
CA SER A 88 16.27 -9.06 20.90
C SER A 88 15.18 -9.16 21.97
N VAL A 89 14.30 -8.16 22.04
CA VAL A 89 13.16 -8.11 22.99
C VAL A 89 11.86 -8.67 22.43
N TRP A 90 11.88 -9.21 21.21
CA TRP A 90 10.68 -9.68 20.52
C TRP A 90 9.90 -10.76 21.28
N ASP A 91 10.60 -11.66 21.97
CA ASP A 91 9.98 -12.71 22.82
C ASP A 91 9.13 -12.13 23.96
N GLN A 92 9.36 -10.86 24.34
CA GLN A 92 8.59 -10.20 25.42
C GLN A 92 7.24 -9.67 24.93
N VAL A 93 7.01 -9.59 23.62
CA VAL A 93 5.82 -8.96 23.03
C VAL A 93 5.03 -9.88 22.11
N VAL A 94 5.68 -10.84 21.44
CA VAL A 94 5.05 -11.64 20.38
C VAL A 94 3.86 -12.47 20.89
N ASP A 95 3.93 -13.00 22.10
CA ASP A 95 2.82 -13.76 22.70
C ASP A 95 1.58 -12.88 22.90
N ASN A 96 1.76 -11.63 23.36
CA ASN A 96 0.64 -10.69 23.50
C ASN A 96 0.09 -10.29 22.14
N LEU A 97 0.97 -9.99 21.17
CA LEU A 97 0.57 -9.64 19.79
C LEU A 97 -0.26 -10.76 19.14
N ASN A 98 0.13 -12.01 19.33
CA ASN A 98 -0.60 -13.19 18.83
C ASN A 98 -2.00 -13.35 19.44
N LEU A 99 -2.29 -12.74 20.60
CA LEU A 99 -3.66 -12.74 21.14
C LEU A 99 -4.58 -11.82 20.34
N HIS A 100 -4.04 -10.80 19.68
CA HIS A 100 -4.78 -9.74 19.01
C HIS A 100 -4.92 -9.95 17.51
N SER A 101 -4.03 -10.72 16.87
CA SER A 101 -4.04 -10.93 15.41
C SER A 101 -4.39 -12.38 15.05
N ALA A 102 -5.18 -12.54 13.98
CA ALA A 102 -5.32 -13.81 13.29
C ALA A 102 -4.23 -14.03 12.22
N GLY A 103 -3.38 -13.04 11.97
CA GLY A 103 -2.20 -13.15 11.12
C GLY A 103 -1.01 -13.76 11.88
N GLU A 104 0.02 -14.17 11.14
CA GLU A 104 1.21 -14.79 11.72
C GLU A 104 2.30 -13.76 11.95
N PHE A 105 2.62 -13.49 13.22
CA PHE A 105 3.83 -12.75 13.58
C PHE A 105 5.07 -13.66 13.44
N PRO A 106 6.20 -13.16 12.90
CA PRO A 106 7.43 -13.93 12.77
C PRO A 106 8.03 -14.28 14.14
N THR A 107 8.78 -15.38 14.24
CA THR A 107 9.57 -15.67 15.44
C THR A 107 10.79 -14.77 15.51
N LYS A 108 11.36 -14.63 16.71
CA LYS A 108 12.61 -13.89 16.90
C LYS A 108 13.76 -14.51 16.11
N GLU A 109 13.91 -15.82 16.14
CA GLU A 109 14.97 -16.53 15.41
C GLU A 109 14.85 -16.28 13.91
N TYR A 110 13.63 -16.25 13.38
CA TYR A 110 13.41 -15.91 11.98
C TYR A 110 13.83 -14.46 11.69
N LEU A 111 13.35 -13.48 12.49
CA LEU A 111 13.72 -12.06 12.34
C LEU A 111 15.24 -11.88 12.36
N GLU A 112 15.94 -12.49 13.32
CA GLU A 112 17.40 -12.42 13.43
C GLU A 112 18.09 -13.09 12.24
N SER A 113 17.54 -14.19 11.71
CA SER A 113 18.12 -14.93 10.57
C SER A 113 18.12 -14.14 9.27
N ILE A 114 17.17 -13.21 9.09
CA ILE A 114 17.03 -12.37 7.90
C ILE A 114 17.71 -11.00 8.05
N VAL A 115 18.36 -10.73 9.18
CA VAL A 115 19.23 -9.55 9.32
C VAL A 115 20.55 -9.79 8.58
N LYS A 116 20.87 -8.90 7.64
CA LYS A 116 22.12 -8.95 6.85
C LYS A 116 22.78 -7.58 6.79
N ALA A 117 23.94 -7.52 6.15
CA ALA A 117 24.67 -6.28 5.92
C ALA A 117 25.17 -6.16 4.47
N GLY A 118 25.05 -4.95 3.92
CA GLY A 118 25.76 -4.49 2.74
C GLY A 118 27.24 -4.19 3.03
N HIS A 119 27.97 -3.70 2.03
CA HIS A 119 29.32 -3.19 2.27
C HIS A 119 29.30 -1.84 3.00
N PRO A 120 30.28 -1.56 3.88
CA PRO A 120 30.43 -0.27 4.54
C PRO A 120 31.08 0.77 3.61
N ILE A 121 30.58 0.91 2.38
CA ILE A 121 31.06 1.87 1.38
C ILE A 121 29.90 2.48 0.60
N TYR A 122 30.02 3.77 0.33
CA TYR A 122 28.99 4.57 -0.30
C TYR A 122 28.66 4.15 -1.73
N GLY A 123 27.37 3.88 -1.95
CA GLY A 123 26.75 3.85 -3.27
C GLY A 123 27.44 2.91 -4.28
N THR A 124 27.66 3.42 -5.49
CA THR A 124 28.21 2.69 -6.64
C THR A 124 29.61 2.13 -6.40
N ALA A 125 30.34 2.56 -5.36
CA ALA A 125 31.62 1.96 -4.99
C ALA A 125 31.48 0.50 -4.54
N ALA A 126 30.28 0.08 -4.10
CA ALA A 126 29.95 -1.30 -3.79
C ALA A 126 29.79 -2.19 -5.03
N ILE A 127 29.45 -1.61 -6.18
CA ILE A 127 29.21 -2.37 -7.41
C ILE A 127 30.52 -2.95 -7.94
N GLY A 128 30.52 -4.26 -8.24
CA GLY A 128 31.70 -4.99 -8.72
C GLY A 128 32.62 -5.50 -7.60
N LYS A 129 32.28 -5.26 -6.32
CA LYS A 129 32.89 -5.98 -5.19
C LYS A 129 32.37 -7.43 -5.15
N PRO A 130 33.07 -8.34 -4.42
CA PRO A 130 32.44 -9.60 -4.00
C PRO A 130 31.12 -9.31 -3.30
N LEU A 131 30.09 -10.14 -3.54
CA LEU A 131 28.75 -9.92 -2.98
C LEU A 131 28.79 -9.76 -1.46
N SER A 132 28.17 -8.69 -0.97
CA SER A 132 27.86 -8.55 0.46
C SER A 132 26.86 -9.61 0.92
N SER A 133 26.77 -9.85 2.23
CA SER A 133 25.78 -10.78 2.80
C SER A 133 24.34 -10.37 2.48
N GLY A 134 24.08 -9.05 2.43
CA GLY A 134 22.79 -8.49 2.03
C GLY A 134 22.49 -8.72 0.55
N ALA A 135 23.46 -8.50 -0.33
CA ALA A 135 23.26 -8.69 -1.77
C ALA A 135 23.06 -10.16 -2.14
N SER A 136 23.83 -11.07 -1.53
CA SER A 136 23.62 -12.52 -1.69
C SER A 136 22.23 -12.93 -1.23
N HIS A 137 21.81 -12.50 -0.04
CA HIS A 137 20.49 -12.83 0.52
C HIS A 137 19.35 -12.28 -0.35
N LEU A 138 19.48 -11.05 -0.87
CA LEU A 138 18.49 -10.48 -1.80
C LEU A 138 18.37 -11.29 -3.09
N ILE A 139 19.49 -11.76 -3.64
CA ILE A 139 19.48 -12.65 -4.83
C ILE A 139 18.74 -13.95 -4.49
N ASP A 140 19.05 -14.58 -3.36
CA ASP A 140 18.42 -15.83 -2.93
C ASP A 140 16.91 -15.68 -2.73
N VAL A 141 16.47 -14.59 -2.08
CA VAL A 141 15.05 -14.25 -1.92
C VAL A 141 14.40 -14.09 -3.28
N LEU A 142 14.98 -13.28 -4.17
CA LEU A 142 14.42 -13.09 -5.51
C LEU A 142 14.34 -14.41 -6.27
N ASP A 143 15.38 -15.25 -6.26
CA ASP A 143 15.38 -16.53 -6.96
C ASP A 143 14.35 -17.53 -6.42
N SER A 144 14.08 -17.49 -5.11
CA SER A 144 13.07 -18.33 -4.48
C SER A 144 11.62 -17.93 -4.83
N LEU A 145 11.40 -16.67 -5.23
CA LEU A 145 10.07 -16.17 -5.53
C LEU A 145 9.55 -16.65 -6.88
N PRO A 146 8.30 -17.12 -6.95
CA PRO A 146 7.63 -17.38 -8.22
C PRO A 146 7.66 -16.14 -9.13
N SER A 147 7.69 -16.35 -10.44
CA SER A 147 7.80 -15.26 -11.42
C SER A 147 6.61 -14.30 -11.47
N THR A 148 5.51 -14.66 -10.80
CA THR A 148 4.27 -13.89 -10.65
C THR A 148 4.25 -13.05 -9.37
N ASN A 149 5.16 -13.31 -8.44
CA ASN A 149 5.21 -12.60 -7.16
C ASN A 149 6.04 -11.33 -7.28
N ILE A 150 5.68 -10.35 -6.48
CA ILE A 150 6.36 -9.06 -6.37
C ILE A 150 7.11 -9.03 -5.04
N LEU A 151 8.35 -8.54 -5.08
CA LEU A 151 9.13 -8.15 -3.90
C LEU A 151 9.21 -6.62 -3.85
N HIS A 152 8.63 -6.04 -2.81
CA HIS A 152 8.72 -4.62 -2.52
C HIS A 152 10.00 -4.34 -1.71
N ILE A 153 10.96 -3.68 -2.34
CA ILE A 153 12.18 -3.21 -1.70
C ILE A 153 11.91 -1.82 -1.14
N GLN A 154 11.95 -1.72 0.19
CA GLN A 154 11.76 -0.49 0.95
C GLN A 154 13.14 0.08 1.28
N ALA A 155 13.49 1.22 0.69
CA ALA A 155 14.81 1.82 0.87
C ALA A 155 14.71 3.06 1.77
N TRP A 156 15.09 2.86 3.02
CA TRP A 156 15.17 3.87 4.08
C TRP A 156 16.51 4.61 4.00
N GLY A 157 17.55 3.94 3.50
CA GLY A 157 18.86 4.54 3.20
C GLY A 157 19.24 4.48 1.72
N GLY A 158 20.51 4.14 1.45
CA GLY A 158 21.00 3.89 0.08
C GLY A 158 20.64 2.51 -0.45
N VAL A 159 20.66 2.37 -1.79
CA VAL A 159 20.26 1.14 -2.51
C VAL A 159 21.46 0.37 -3.07
N ASN A 160 22.66 0.57 -2.51
CA ASN A 160 23.88 -0.11 -2.97
C ASN A 160 23.80 -1.64 -2.95
N VAL A 161 23.13 -2.24 -1.97
CA VAL A 161 22.88 -3.70 -1.89
C VAL A 161 22.11 -4.21 -3.11
N LEU A 162 21.07 -3.47 -3.52
CA LEU A 162 20.32 -3.79 -4.74
C LEU A 162 21.18 -3.56 -5.99
N GLY A 163 21.99 -2.49 -6.02
CA GLY A 163 22.95 -2.26 -7.11
C GLY A 163 23.94 -3.41 -7.30
N GLU A 164 24.50 -3.94 -6.20
CA GLU A 164 25.35 -5.14 -6.21
C GLU A 164 24.60 -6.35 -6.79
N ALA A 165 23.41 -6.64 -6.27
CA ALA A 165 22.59 -7.77 -6.68
C ALA A 165 22.24 -7.72 -8.17
N LEU A 166 21.84 -6.55 -8.67
CA LEU A 166 21.50 -6.32 -10.07
C LEU A 166 22.72 -6.45 -10.99
N ALA A 167 23.87 -5.88 -10.60
CA ALA A 167 25.11 -6.01 -11.37
C ALA A 167 25.58 -7.47 -11.45
N HIS A 168 25.50 -8.19 -10.34
CA HIS A 168 25.81 -9.62 -10.32
C HIS A 168 24.85 -10.42 -11.19
N ALA A 169 23.53 -10.21 -11.04
CA ALA A 169 22.52 -10.90 -11.83
C ALA A 169 22.71 -10.66 -13.34
N ARG A 170 23.03 -9.42 -13.76
CA ARG A 170 23.33 -9.11 -15.16
C ARG A 170 24.50 -9.90 -15.73
N ASN A 171 25.56 -10.12 -14.93
CA ASN A 171 26.75 -10.84 -15.38
C ASN A 171 26.57 -12.36 -15.33
N ALA A 172 25.74 -12.87 -14.42
CA ALA A 172 25.57 -14.28 -14.16
C ALA A 172 24.43 -14.94 -14.96
N ARG A 173 23.53 -14.16 -15.57
CA ARG A 173 22.29 -14.66 -16.16
C ARG A 173 22.19 -14.40 -17.66
N THR A 174 21.35 -15.21 -18.32
CA THR A 174 20.88 -14.90 -19.68
C THR A 174 19.97 -13.67 -19.64
N THR A 175 19.71 -13.05 -20.80
CA THR A 175 18.79 -11.91 -20.91
C THR A 175 17.40 -12.24 -20.37
N LEU A 176 16.84 -13.41 -20.71
CA LEU A 176 15.50 -13.82 -20.27
C LEU A 176 15.42 -14.07 -18.76
N ASP A 177 16.47 -14.69 -18.20
CA ASP A 177 16.55 -14.94 -16.76
C ASP A 177 16.72 -13.63 -15.98
N LEU A 178 17.48 -12.67 -16.53
CA LEU A 178 17.62 -11.34 -15.96
C LEU A 178 16.29 -10.57 -16.01
N GLU A 179 15.57 -10.60 -17.12
CA GLU A 179 14.25 -9.98 -17.24
C GLU A 179 13.27 -10.56 -16.22
N THR A 180 13.28 -11.89 -16.04
CA THR A 180 12.45 -12.57 -15.03
C THR A 180 12.84 -12.19 -13.61
N PHE A 181 14.15 -12.07 -13.34
CA PHE A 181 14.67 -11.61 -12.05
C PHE A 181 14.21 -10.18 -11.74
N VAL A 182 14.40 -9.27 -12.69
CA VAL A 182 14.11 -7.84 -12.54
C VAL A 182 12.61 -7.54 -12.45
N ARG A 183 11.76 -8.29 -13.18
CA ARG A 183 10.30 -8.09 -13.16
C ARG A 183 9.67 -8.29 -11.79
N LYS A 184 10.31 -9.04 -10.90
CA LYS A 184 9.84 -9.26 -9.52
C LYS A 184 10.05 -8.06 -8.61
N ILE A 185 10.88 -7.09 -8.99
CA ILE A 185 11.31 -5.99 -8.11
C ILE A 185 10.36 -4.80 -8.24
N ARG A 186 9.92 -4.26 -7.10
CA ARG A 186 9.38 -2.90 -6.98
C ARG A 186 10.24 -2.16 -5.96
N LEU A 187 10.72 -0.98 -6.30
CA LEU A 187 11.58 -0.21 -5.42
C LEU A 187 10.88 1.08 -5.03
N TYR A 188 10.85 1.37 -3.72
CA TYR A 188 10.43 2.66 -3.20
C TYR A 188 11.53 3.21 -2.30
N THR A 189 12.11 4.34 -2.72
CA THR A 189 13.16 5.05 -1.99
C THR A 189 12.63 6.33 -1.34
N ILE A 190 13.07 6.58 -0.10
CA ILE A 190 12.84 7.84 0.62
C ILE A 190 13.80 8.89 0.06
N SER A 191 13.34 9.54 -1.03
CA SER A 191 14.22 10.25 -1.96
C SER A 191 15.36 9.34 -2.45
N ASP A 192 16.40 9.86 -3.10
CA ASP A 192 17.62 9.08 -3.36
C ASP A 192 18.70 9.49 -2.36
N GLN A 193 19.13 8.53 -1.53
CA GLN A 193 20.18 8.78 -0.53
C GLN A 193 21.56 8.26 -0.95
N ASP A 194 21.70 7.67 -2.14
CA ASP A 194 23.00 7.38 -2.72
C ASP A 194 23.00 7.57 -4.25
N ASN A 195 24.17 7.40 -4.87
CA ASN A 195 24.31 7.49 -6.32
C ASN A 195 23.94 6.20 -7.07
N VAL A 196 23.43 5.17 -6.38
CA VAL A 196 22.97 3.91 -6.99
C VAL A 196 21.54 4.05 -7.48
N GLY A 197 20.69 4.85 -6.84
CA GLY A 197 19.34 5.15 -7.32
C GLY A 197 19.31 5.66 -8.78
N PRO A 198 20.06 6.73 -9.12
CA PRO A 198 20.23 7.16 -10.51
C PRO A 198 20.84 6.08 -11.42
N TRP A 199 21.81 5.31 -10.92
CA TRP A 199 22.43 4.22 -11.68
C TRP A 199 21.42 3.12 -12.05
N ILE A 200 20.54 2.71 -11.12
CA ILE A 200 19.48 1.73 -11.35
C ILE A 200 18.52 2.23 -12.43
N ARG A 201 18.06 3.49 -12.34
CA ARG A 201 17.12 4.05 -13.32
C ARG A 201 17.69 4.11 -14.74
N LEU A 202 19.01 4.31 -14.87
CA LEU A 202 19.70 4.29 -16.17
C LEU A 202 19.96 2.88 -16.69
N ASN A 203 20.22 1.92 -15.81
CA ASN A 203 20.68 0.58 -16.20
C ASN A 203 19.56 -0.46 -16.25
N PHE A 204 18.52 -0.30 -15.43
CA PHE A 204 17.37 -1.20 -15.30
C PHE A 204 16.06 -0.40 -15.34
N PRO A 205 15.81 0.35 -16.44
CA PRO A 205 14.67 1.25 -16.55
C PRO A 205 13.31 0.54 -16.45
N GLN A 206 13.29 -0.79 -16.61
CA GLN A 206 12.09 -1.61 -16.48
C GLN A 206 11.62 -1.80 -15.03
N ILE A 207 12.45 -1.56 -14.01
CA ILE A 207 12.06 -1.67 -12.60
C ILE A 207 11.10 -0.52 -12.26
N PRO A 208 9.88 -0.79 -11.78
CA PRO A 208 9.05 0.25 -11.20
C PRO A 208 9.71 0.84 -9.96
N TYR A 209 9.96 2.15 -10.02
CA TYR A 209 10.81 2.89 -9.07
C TYR A 209 10.04 4.12 -8.57
N ILE A 210 9.60 4.09 -7.31
CA ILE A 210 8.96 5.22 -6.64
C ILE A 210 10.04 6.07 -5.95
N VAL A 211 10.03 7.38 -6.22
CA VAL A 211 11.00 8.32 -5.64
C VAL A 211 10.53 9.77 -5.65
N SER A 212 10.76 10.44 -4.52
CA SER A 212 10.67 11.89 -4.46
C SER A 212 11.92 12.53 -5.08
N GLN A 213 11.81 13.00 -6.33
CA GLN A 213 12.89 13.70 -7.02
C GLN A 213 12.85 15.20 -6.73
N HIS A 214 13.90 15.71 -6.11
CA HIS A 214 14.07 17.13 -5.83
C HIS A 214 15.56 17.50 -5.86
N GLY A 215 15.89 18.80 -5.80
CA GLY A 215 17.27 19.24 -5.61
C GLY A 215 17.85 18.63 -4.32
N PHE A 216 19.15 18.35 -4.28
CA PHE A 216 19.77 17.72 -3.11
C PHE A 216 19.43 18.49 -1.81
N ASN A 217 18.96 17.77 -0.78
CA ASN A 217 18.48 18.31 0.50
C ASN A 217 17.24 19.25 0.46
N GLN A 218 16.49 19.31 -0.64
CA GLN A 218 15.19 19.97 -0.71
C GLN A 218 14.05 19.02 -0.30
N TYR A 219 14.19 18.39 0.87
CA TYR A 219 13.27 17.35 1.35
C TYR A 219 11.85 17.87 1.61
N ASP A 220 11.70 19.17 1.85
CA ASP A 220 10.41 19.86 1.99
C ASP A 220 9.51 19.79 0.74
N LEU A 221 10.05 19.35 -0.40
CA LEU A 221 9.28 19.07 -1.62
C LEU A 221 8.76 17.63 -1.69
N ALA A 222 9.31 16.74 -0.85
CA ALA A 222 9.10 15.31 -0.95
C ALA A 222 7.81 14.86 -0.29
N ALA A 223 7.06 13.98 -0.96
CA ALA A 223 5.82 13.41 -0.44
C ALA A 223 5.99 12.78 0.96
N TRP A 224 7.09 12.03 1.18
CA TRP A 224 7.36 11.31 2.42
C TRP A 224 7.40 12.22 3.66
N THR A 225 7.75 13.50 3.51
CA THR A 225 7.69 14.46 4.62
C THR A 225 6.28 14.66 5.16
N GLY A 226 5.23 14.28 4.42
CA GLY A 226 3.86 14.21 4.92
C GLY A 226 3.67 13.30 6.14
N MET A 227 4.66 12.48 6.52
CA MET A 227 4.67 11.84 7.84
C MET A 227 4.66 12.86 8.98
N THR A 228 5.38 13.98 8.85
CA THR A 228 5.62 14.93 9.95
C THR A 228 5.37 16.40 9.63
N ALA A 229 5.49 16.80 8.37
CA ALA A 229 5.35 18.18 7.93
C ALA A 229 3.98 18.73 8.32
N SER A 230 3.94 20.01 8.71
CA SER A 230 2.71 20.74 9.02
C SER A 230 1.90 21.07 7.77
N ASP A 231 2.56 21.14 6.61
CA ASP A 231 2.00 21.56 5.32
C ASP A 231 1.24 22.89 5.44
N ASN A 232 1.95 23.95 5.86
CA ASN A 232 1.40 25.29 6.08
C ASN A 232 0.21 25.34 7.05
N GLY A 233 0.10 24.38 7.97
CA GLY A 233 -0.98 24.31 8.96
C GLY A 233 -2.12 23.36 8.59
N GLY A 234 -2.05 22.69 7.43
CA GLY A 234 -3.09 21.76 7.00
C GLY A 234 -3.14 20.47 7.81
N SER A 235 -2.00 19.95 8.24
CA SER A 235 -1.95 18.66 8.93
C SER A 235 -1.88 18.81 10.47
N ASP A 236 -2.42 17.82 11.19
CA ASP A 236 -2.32 17.76 12.65
C ASP A 236 -0.91 17.32 13.10
N THR A 237 -0.11 18.26 13.60
CA THR A 237 1.24 17.97 14.08
C THR A 237 1.28 17.45 15.52
N ALA A 238 0.17 17.51 16.27
CA ALA A 238 0.13 16.98 17.63
C ALA A 238 0.36 15.46 17.64
N LEU A 239 -0.13 14.76 16.60
CA LEU A 239 0.00 13.31 16.39
C LEU A 239 1.43 12.82 16.09
N VAL A 240 2.34 13.74 15.80
CA VAL A 240 3.76 13.46 15.50
C VAL A 240 4.70 14.24 16.43
N SER A 241 4.16 14.72 17.54
CA SER A 241 4.93 15.41 18.58
C SER A 241 5.68 14.42 19.47
N GLN A 242 6.75 14.89 20.11
CA GLN A 242 7.46 14.09 21.12
C GLN A 242 6.53 13.71 22.28
N ASP A 243 5.58 14.57 22.66
CA ASP A 243 4.62 14.27 23.72
C ASP A 243 3.71 13.10 23.33
N TYR A 244 3.21 13.09 22.08
CA TYR A 244 2.42 11.97 21.57
C TYR A 244 3.24 10.68 21.52
N ALA A 245 4.47 10.75 21.00
CA ALA A 245 5.37 9.59 20.95
C ALA A 245 5.64 9.04 22.36
N THR A 246 5.93 9.90 23.33
CA THR A 246 6.21 9.51 24.73
C THR A 246 5.01 8.81 25.37
N GLN A 247 3.80 9.32 25.13
CA GLN A 247 2.58 8.81 25.73
C GLN A 247 2.09 7.51 25.08
N ASN A 248 2.25 7.38 23.76
CA ASN A 248 1.55 6.35 22.99
C ASN A 248 2.48 5.33 22.32
N LEU A 249 3.73 5.69 22.04
CA LEU A 249 4.66 4.87 21.24
C LEU A 249 5.89 4.38 22.03
N GLN A 250 6.40 5.19 22.96
CA GLN A 250 7.61 4.89 23.76
C GLN A 250 7.29 4.16 25.07
N ILE A 251 6.34 3.24 25.03
CA ILE A 251 5.86 2.49 26.20
C ILE A 251 5.97 0.97 25.98
N GLY A 252 5.95 0.22 27.07
CA GLY A 252 6.09 -1.24 27.02
C GLY A 252 7.51 -1.70 26.67
N PRO A 253 7.69 -3.01 26.36
CA PRO A 253 9.01 -3.59 26.11
C PRO A 253 9.74 -3.02 24.88
N LEU A 254 8.99 -2.63 23.82
CA LEU A 254 9.55 -2.00 22.62
C LEU A 254 9.77 -0.49 22.77
N GLY A 255 9.17 0.16 23.78
CA GLY A 255 9.25 1.60 23.99
C GLY A 255 10.68 2.17 24.03
N PRO A 256 11.64 1.56 24.75
CA PRO A 256 13.03 2.00 24.76
C PRO A 256 13.75 1.96 23.40
N TYR A 257 13.21 1.21 22.44
CA TYR A 257 13.73 1.08 21.08
C TYR A 257 13.06 2.03 20.08
N TYR A 258 12.08 2.81 20.53
CA TYR A 258 11.52 3.94 19.81
C TYR A 258 12.16 5.23 20.35
N PRO A 259 13.29 5.71 19.78
CA PRO A 259 14.04 6.84 20.34
C PRO A 259 13.28 8.17 20.26
N ASN A 260 13.82 9.20 20.91
CA ASN A 260 13.26 10.56 20.81
C ASN A 260 13.42 11.14 19.40
N ILE A 261 12.44 11.94 19.01
CA ILE A 261 12.42 12.66 17.74
C ILE A 261 13.54 13.71 17.75
N LYS A 262 14.39 13.70 16.72
CA LYS A 262 15.49 14.67 16.56
C LYS A 262 15.28 15.61 15.37
N TYR A 263 14.79 15.08 14.24
CA TYR A 263 14.56 15.85 13.01
C TYR A 263 13.14 15.62 12.51
N SER A 264 12.84 14.36 12.16
CA SER A 264 11.52 13.90 11.77
C SER A 264 11.17 12.63 12.57
N MET A 265 9.88 12.30 12.61
CA MET A 265 9.38 11.05 13.17
C MET A 265 9.08 10.11 12.01
N GLU A 266 9.76 8.96 11.97
CA GLU A 266 9.49 7.90 11.02
C GLU A 266 9.49 8.35 9.54
N GLY A 267 10.54 9.05 9.11
CA GLY A 267 10.69 9.52 7.73
C GLY A 267 10.56 8.40 6.69
N ASP A 268 10.93 7.17 7.06
CA ASP A 268 10.98 6.01 6.15
C ASP A 268 9.73 5.15 6.12
N THR A 269 8.90 5.25 7.14
CA THR A 269 7.63 4.53 7.28
C THR A 269 6.68 4.66 6.06
N PRO A 270 6.68 5.71 5.22
CA PRO A 270 5.88 5.72 3.99
C PRO A 270 6.13 4.51 3.08
N THR A 271 7.35 3.98 3.03
CA THR A 271 7.66 2.76 2.24
C THR A 271 6.91 1.53 2.76
N LEU A 272 6.78 1.41 4.08
CA LEU A 272 5.97 0.40 4.76
C LEU A 272 4.49 0.60 4.45
N LEU A 273 3.98 1.80 4.75
CA LEU A 273 2.58 2.16 4.63
C LEU A 273 2.05 2.08 3.19
N HIS A 274 2.92 2.27 2.20
CA HIS A 274 2.58 2.12 0.78
C HIS A 274 2.12 0.70 0.45
N THR A 275 2.74 -0.30 1.08
CA THR A 275 2.43 -1.72 0.89
C THR A 275 1.45 -2.27 1.92
N MET A 276 0.84 -1.43 2.75
CA MET A 276 -0.09 -1.92 3.77
C MET A 276 -1.44 -2.32 3.17
N ASN A 277 -1.91 -3.53 3.51
CA ASN A 277 -3.22 -4.03 3.08
C ASN A 277 -4.35 -3.58 4.03
N ASN A 278 -4.72 -2.30 3.96
CA ASN A 278 -5.78 -1.71 4.80
C ASN A 278 -7.10 -1.43 4.04
N GLY A 279 -7.12 -1.64 2.72
CA GLY A 279 -8.28 -1.47 1.84
C GLY A 279 -8.22 -0.25 0.90
N LEU A 280 -7.24 0.64 1.05
CA LEU A 280 -6.92 1.70 0.08
C LEU A 280 -6.05 1.15 -1.07
N ASN A 281 -5.02 0.40 -0.70
CA ASN A 281 -4.36 -0.64 -1.49
C ASN A 281 -3.88 -0.30 -2.92
N GLY A 282 -3.28 0.87 -3.13
CA GLY A 282 -2.49 1.11 -4.34
C GLY A 282 -1.25 0.21 -4.42
N GLY A 283 -0.35 0.29 -3.42
CA GLY A 283 0.95 -0.39 -3.46
C GLY A 283 0.91 -1.92 -3.53
N PRO A 284 0.12 -2.63 -2.69
CA PRO A 284 0.04 -4.10 -2.74
C PRO A 284 -0.47 -4.66 -4.08
N PHE A 285 -1.15 -3.82 -4.86
CA PHE A 285 -1.71 -4.18 -6.17
C PHE A 285 -0.92 -3.58 -7.34
N ASP A 286 0.29 -3.06 -7.09
CA ASP A 286 1.19 -2.49 -8.12
C ASP A 286 0.63 -1.23 -8.81
N HIS A 287 -0.14 -0.42 -8.07
CA HIS A 287 -0.78 0.82 -8.52
C HIS A 287 -0.39 2.01 -7.64
N ALA A 288 0.82 2.53 -7.85
CA ALA A 288 1.32 3.68 -7.07
C ALA A 288 0.48 4.94 -7.27
N GLU A 289 -0.22 5.04 -8.40
CA GLU A 289 -1.10 6.16 -8.76
C GLU A 289 -2.45 6.14 -8.04
N TRP A 290 -2.86 5.02 -7.45
CA TRP A 290 -4.08 4.93 -6.65
C TRP A 290 -3.94 5.56 -5.27
N GLY A 291 -2.71 5.68 -4.79
CA GLY A 291 -2.40 6.21 -3.47
C GLY A 291 -2.72 5.26 -2.33
N GLY A 292 -2.44 5.72 -1.12
CA GLY A 292 -2.63 4.98 0.12
C GLY A 292 -1.90 5.69 1.26
N TRP A 293 -1.73 5.01 2.39
CA TRP A 293 -1.07 5.59 3.56
C TRP A 293 0.39 6.00 3.31
N GLY A 294 1.07 5.35 2.36
CA GLY A 294 2.43 5.71 1.95
C GLY A 294 2.52 6.78 0.86
N GLY A 295 1.41 7.44 0.50
CA GLY A 295 1.38 8.49 -0.51
C GLY A 295 0.94 8.02 -1.89
N ARG A 296 0.92 8.94 -2.84
CA ARG A 296 0.50 8.71 -4.23
C ARG A 296 1.56 9.19 -5.21
N TYR A 297 1.81 8.38 -6.23
CA TYR A 297 2.90 8.61 -7.18
C TYR A 297 2.45 8.34 -8.60
N ILE A 298 2.76 9.25 -9.52
CA ILE A 298 2.40 9.12 -10.93
C ILE A 298 3.65 8.84 -11.75
N LEU A 299 3.49 8.03 -12.79
CA LEU A 299 4.53 7.74 -13.76
C LEU A 299 5.06 9.06 -14.38
N GLN A 300 6.37 9.29 -14.23
CA GLN A 300 7.04 10.50 -14.69
C GLN A 300 7.10 10.57 -16.22
N ASP A 301 7.31 9.43 -16.88
CA ASP A 301 7.42 9.31 -18.33
C ASP A 301 6.31 8.40 -18.88
N PRO A 302 5.24 8.96 -19.49
CA PRO A 302 4.15 8.16 -20.05
C PRO A 302 4.58 7.28 -21.23
N SER A 303 5.75 7.52 -21.84
CA SER A 303 6.30 6.63 -22.88
C SER A 303 6.91 5.34 -22.31
N ARG A 304 7.07 5.26 -20.97
CA ARG A 304 7.66 4.11 -20.26
C ARG A 304 9.07 3.75 -20.73
N GLN A 305 9.84 4.72 -21.22
CA GLN A 305 11.28 4.50 -21.42
C GLN A 305 11.99 4.31 -20.08
N THR A 306 11.42 4.89 -19.01
CA THR A 306 11.72 4.54 -17.62
C THR A 306 10.43 4.31 -16.85
N ASN A 307 10.37 3.31 -15.97
CA ASN A 307 9.25 3.05 -15.07
C ASN A 307 9.42 3.82 -13.74
N VAL A 308 9.73 5.11 -13.80
CA VAL A 308 9.91 5.96 -12.62
C VAL A 308 8.61 6.66 -12.26
N TYR A 309 8.23 6.57 -10.99
CA TYR A 309 7.06 7.21 -10.39
C TYR A 309 7.52 8.30 -9.43
N SER A 310 6.98 9.50 -9.60
CA SER A 310 7.30 10.67 -8.79
C SER A 310 6.09 11.18 -8.03
N ASP A 311 6.34 11.99 -7.02
CA ASP A 311 5.34 12.58 -6.12
C ASP A 311 4.11 13.12 -6.87
N ALA A 312 2.92 12.78 -6.39
CA ALA A 312 1.66 13.33 -6.85
C ALA A 312 0.97 14.11 -5.73
N ALA A 313 0.28 15.20 -6.10
CA ALA A 313 -0.33 16.10 -5.13
C ALA A 313 -1.80 15.76 -4.89
N ASP A 314 -2.20 15.69 -3.62
CA ASP A 314 -3.60 15.52 -3.22
C ASP A 314 -4.19 16.83 -2.71
N THR A 315 -5.51 16.98 -2.82
CA THR A 315 -6.22 18.16 -2.34
C THR A 315 -7.09 17.78 -1.13
N VAL A 316 -6.77 18.34 0.03
CA VAL A 316 -7.33 17.91 1.31
C VAL A 316 -7.71 19.12 2.16
N ILE A 317 -8.85 19.03 2.87
CA ILE A 317 -9.22 20.04 3.87
C ILE A 317 -8.43 19.75 5.14
N GLY A 318 -7.62 20.71 5.57
CA GLY A 318 -6.77 20.61 6.74
C GLY A 318 -7.51 20.85 8.06
N VAL A 319 -6.80 20.66 9.17
CA VAL A 319 -7.31 20.94 10.53
C VAL A 319 -7.55 22.43 10.78
N ASP A 320 -6.92 23.29 9.98
CA ASP A 320 -7.17 24.73 9.91
C ASP A 320 -8.44 25.10 9.12
N ASN A 321 -9.17 24.09 8.62
CA ASN A 321 -10.36 24.20 7.80
C ASN A 321 -10.11 24.92 6.45
N GLN A 322 -8.85 24.92 5.98
CA GLN A 322 -8.47 25.42 4.65
C GLN A 322 -8.19 24.26 3.70
N THR A 323 -8.21 24.54 2.40
CA THR A 323 -7.83 23.57 1.37
C THR A 323 -6.33 23.64 1.12
N HIS A 324 -5.66 22.49 1.24
CA HIS A 324 -4.24 22.33 0.98
C HIS A 324 -4.06 21.41 -0.22
N THR A 325 -3.08 21.70 -1.08
CA THR A 325 -2.73 20.86 -2.23
C THR A 325 -1.23 20.69 -2.31
N SER A 326 -0.77 19.48 -2.01
CA SER A 326 0.65 19.18 -1.88
C SER A 326 0.90 17.68 -2.05
N SER A 327 2.16 17.31 -2.31
CA SER A 327 2.56 15.89 -2.33
C SER A 327 2.46 15.27 -0.93
N GLN A 328 2.75 16.06 0.11
CA GLN A 328 2.63 15.67 1.51
C GLN A 328 1.19 15.35 1.91
N ALA A 329 0.21 16.04 1.33
CA ALA A 329 -1.22 15.79 1.57
C ALA A 329 -1.64 14.39 1.16
N SER A 330 -0.94 13.75 0.21
CA SER A 330 -1.20 12.35 -0.15
C SER A 330 -0.87 11.37 0.99
N ILE A 331 -0.10 11.80 2.00
CA ILE A 331 0.26 11.03 3.19
C ILE A 331 -0.48 11.54 4.42
N TRP A 332 -0.37 12.84 4.76
CA TRP A 332 -0.86 13.33 6.05
C TRP A 332 -2.37 13.28 6.19
N ARG A 333 -3.12 13.22 5.07
CA ARG A 333 -4.57 12.99 5.08
C ARG A 333 -4.97 11.71 5.83
N TRP A 334 -4.05 10.74 5.93
CA TRP A 334 -4.26 9.47 6.61
C TRP A 334 -3.65 9.43 8.02
N ARG A 335 -3.08 10.54 8.52
CA ARG A 335 -2.25 10.56 9.73
C ARG A 335 -2.96 10.06 10.97
N GLN A 336 -4.18 10.51 11.20
CA GLN A 336 -4.97 10.01 12.32
C GLN A 336 -5.12 8.48 12.25
N ALA A 337 -5.38 7.94 11.07
CA ALA A 337 -5.63 6.51 10.89
C ALA A 337 -4.39 5.66 11.19
N TYR A 338 -3.23 5.99 10.63
CA TYR A 338 -2.01 5.22 10.86
C TYR A 338 -1.40 5.45 12.25
N GLN A 339 -1.70 6.56 12.93
CA GLN A 339 -1.28 6.78 14.32
C GLN A 339 -2.20 6.09 15.33
N ASP A 340 -3.52 6.06 15.07
CA ASP A 340 -4.45 5.25 15.85
C ASP A 340 -4.07 3.77 15.77
N GLU A 341 -3.81 3.24 14.56
CA GLU A 341 -3.43 1.83 14.42
C GLU A 341 -2.08 1.50 15.07
N MET A 342 -1.07 2.36 14.90
CA MET A 342 0.20 2.15 15.59
C MET A 342 0.04 2.15 17.11
N SER A 343 -0.68 3.12 17.65
CA SER A 343 -0.89 3.22 19.09
C SER A 343 -1.67 2.02 19.62
N ALA A 344 -2.68 1.53 18.89
CA ALA A 344 -3.39 0.30 19.20
C ALA A 344 -2.45 -0.92 19.22
N ARG A 345 -1.56 -1.05 18.22
CA ARG A 345 -0.60 -2.17 18.14
C ARG A 345 0.50 -2.09 19.20
N VAL A 346 0.93 -0.90 19.61
CA VAL A 346 1.77 -0.73 20.80
C VAL A 346 1.02 -1.26 22.03
N GLN A 347 -0.28 -0.97 22.18
CA GLN A 347 -1.08 -1.57 23.25
C GLN A 347 -1.18 -3.09 23.15
N TRP A 348 -1.34 -3.67 21.95
CA TRP A 348 -1.34 -5.11 21.77
C TRP A 348 -0.03 -5.77 22.23
N SER A 349 1.11 -5.08 22.11
CA SER A 349 2.40 -5.60 22.60
C SER A 349 2.48 -5.66 24.15
N ILE A 350 1.59 -4.95 24.85
CA ILE A 350 1.59 -4.79 26.31
C ILE A 350 0.43 -5.55 26.96
N ARG A 351 -0.75 -5.56 26.31
CA ARG A 351 -1.98 -6.13 26.83
C ARG A 351 -2.02 -7.63 26.57
N GLY A 352 -2.22 -8.41 27.63
CA GLY A 352 -2.31 -9.87 27.55
C GLY A 352 -3.73 -10.39 27.33
N ASP A 353 -4.63 -9.62 26.72
CA ASP A 353 -5.99 -10.05 26.42
C ASP A 353 -6.62 -9.29 25.23
N TYR A 354 -7.39 -10.03 24.42
CA TYR A 354 -8.08 -9.49 23.25
C TYR A 354 -9.13 -8.43 23.61
N LEU A 355 -9.91 -8.61 24.68
CA LEU A 355 -11.07 -7.76 24.97
C LEU A 355 -10.71 -6.30 25.28
N ASN A 356 -9.49 -6.07 25.75
CA ASN A 356 -8.98 -4.73 25.98
C ASN A 356 -8.20 -4.18 24.78
N GLY A 357 -8.17 -4.82 23.61
CA GLY A 357 -7.57 -4.26 22.39
C GLY A 357 -8.56 -3.43 21.56
N SER A 358 -8.04 -2.53 20.74
CA SER A 358 -8.77 -2.04 19.57
C SER A 358 -8.37 -2.87 18.35
N HIS A 359 -9.32 -3.37 17.57
CA HIS A 359 -9.05 -4.16 16.36
C HIS A 359 -9.69 -3.55 15.11
N PRO A 360 -9.17 -3.82 13.91
CA PRO A 360 -9.73 -3.28 12.68
C PRO A 360 -11.13 -3.85 12.40
N PRO A 361 -12.09 -3.01 11.97
CA PRO A 361 -13.37 -3.52 11.49
C PRO A 361 -13.19 -4.34 10.20
N VAL A 362 -14.11 -5.26 9.95
CA VAL A 362 -14.15 -6.04 8.70
C VAL A 362 -15.11 -5.35 7.73
N VAL A 363 -14.54 -4.73 6.69
CA VAL A 363 -15.30 -4.00 5.69
C VAL A 363 -15.86 -4.96 4.64
N VAL A 364 -17.16 -4.89 4.44
CA VAL A 364 -17.90 -5.65 3.44
C VAL A 364 -18.62 -4.66 2.54
N VAL A 365 -18.48 -4.78 1.22
CA VAL A 365 -19.26 -4.00 0.24
C VAL A 365 -19.89 -4.94 -0.77
N ASN A 366 -21.21 -4.90 -0.92
CA ASN A 366 -22.00 -5.77 -1.80
C ASN A 366 -21.69 -7.27 -1.58
N GLY A 367 -21.59 -7.70 -0.31
CA GLY A 367 -21.23 -9.07 0.08
C GLY A 367 -19.76 -9.46 -0.17
N SER A 368 -18.94 -8.53 -0.65
CA SER A 368 -17.51 -8.75 -0.91
C SER A 368 -16.66 -8.16 0.22
N CYS A 369 -15.89 -9.00 0.88
CA CYS A 369 -14.91 -8.62 1.89
C CYS A 369 -13.47 -8.79 1.41
N GLY A 370 -12.51 -8.59 2.31
CA GLY A 370 -11.08 -8.63 2.02
C GLY A 370 -10.46 -7.24 1.86
N SER A 371 -9.20 -7.19 1.42
CA SER A 371 -8.49 -5.93 1.20
C SER A 371 -8.54 -5.48 -0.26
N ALA A 372 -8.68 -6.40 -1.22
CA ALA A 372 -8.63 -6.07 -2.65
C ALA A 372 -9.68 -5.02 -3.09
N PRO A 373 -9.33 -4.12 -4.03
CA PRO A 373 -10.31 -3.22 -4.62
C PRO A 373 -11.38 -4.01 -5.36
N ILE A 374 -12.62 -3.50 -5.37
CA ILE A 374 -13.71 -4.05 -6.17
C ILE A 374 -13.97 -3.18 -7.38
N SER A 375 -14.27 -3.79 -8.52
CA SER A 375 -14.53 -3.06 -9.77
C SER A 375 -15.95 -3.32 -10.26
N PHE A 376 -16.62 -2.26 -10.72
CA PHE A 376 -17.90 -2.34 -11.41
C PHE A 376 -17.82 -1.63 -12.75
N ASP A 377 -18.32 -2.28 -13.81
CA ASP A 377 -18.59 -1.60 -15.07
C ASP A 377 -19.97 -0.96 -15.00
N VAL A 378 -20.04 0.36 -15.20
CA VAL A 378 -21.27 1.16 -15.07
C VAL A 378 -21.56 1.92 -16.36
N ASP A 379 -22.83 2.08 -16.68
CA ASP A 379 -23.29 2.87 -17.81
C ASP A 379 -23.43 4.36 -17.42
N PRO A 380 -23.25 5.30 -18.36
CA PRO A 380 -23.53 6.71 -18.10
C PRO A 380 -24.97 6.93 -17.59
N LEU A 381 -25.13 7.82 -16.60
CA LEU A 381 -26.40 8.11 -15.91
C LEU A 381 -27.01 6.93 -15.12
N GLU A 382 -26.36 5.76 -15.07
CA GLU A 382 -26.75 4.66 -14.19
C GLU A 382 -26.67 5.09 -12.73
N THR A 383 -27.58 4.59 -11.89
CA THR A 383 -27.46 4.69 -10.44
C THR A 383 -26.93 3.36 -9.91
N ILE A 384 -25.72 3.37 -9.34
CA ILE A 384 -25.16 2.22 -8.63
C ILE A 384 -25.40 2.35 -7.13
N THR A 385 -25.72 1.23 -6.48
CA THR A 385 -25.81 1.12 -5.02
C THR A 385 -24.63 0.30 -4.50
N LEU A 386 -23.94 0.86 -3.51
CA LEU A 386 -22.85 0.23 -2.76
C LEU A 386 -23.34 0.03 -1.32
N ASP A 387 -23.44 -1.21 -0.90
CA ASP A 387 -24.04 -1.65 0.35
C ASP A 387 -22.95 -2.14 1.31
N GLY A 388 -22.70 -1.35 2.35
CA GLY A 388 -21.75 -1.64 3.42
C GLY A 388 -22.37 -2.32 4.65
N SER A 389 -23.65 -2.69 4.63
CA SER A 389 -24.41 -3.04 5.84
C SER A 389 -23.95 -4.33 6.52
N GLU A 390 -23.26 -5.23 5.82
CA GLU A 390 -22.66 -6.45 6.39
C GLU A 390 -21.31 -6.20 7.11
N THR A 391 -20.79 -4.97 7.05
CA THR A 391 -19.59 -4.57 7.80
C THR A 391 -19.81 -4.70 9.31
N TYR A 392 -18.83 -5.28 10.00
CA TYR A 392 -18.88 -5.49 11.45
C TYR A 392 -17.57 -5.15 12.16
N ASP A 393 -17.70 -4.87 13.46
CA ASP A 393 -16.60 -4.64 14.38
C ASP A 393 -16.29 -5.94 15.15
N PRO A 394 -15.04 -6.43 15.16
CA PRO A 394 -14.69 -7.60 15.94
C PRO A 394 -14.61 -7.34 17.47
N ASP A 395 -14.45 -6.09 17.91
CA ASP A 395 -14.36 -5.72 19.34
C ASP A 395 -15.72 -5.81 20.03
N ASN A 396 -16.78 -5.45 19.29
CA ASN A 396 -18.14 -5.53 19.77
C ASN A 396 -19.13 -5.42 18.59
N ARG A 397 -19.95 -6.45 18.40
CA ARG A 397 -20.94 -6.49 17.31
C ARG A 397 -22.12 -5.52 17.50
N THR A 398 -22.26 -4.89 18.66
CA THR A 398 -23.40 -4.01 18.99
C THR A 398 -23.04 -2.52 19.05
N SER A 399 -21.77 -2.13 18.90
CA SER A 399 -21.36 -0.72 18.89
C SER A 399 -21.50 -0.09 17.50
N SER A 400 -21.72 1.22 17.47
CA SER A 400 -21.85 2.01 16.25
C SER A 400 -20.49 2.21 15.58
N LEU A 401 -20.24 1.48 14.50
CA LEU A 401 -19.23 1.81 13.50
C LEU A 401 -19.55 3.17 12.86
N GLU A 402 -18.53 3.96 12.53
CA GLU A 402 -18.69 5.20 11.75
C GLU A 402 -18.35 4.90 10.27
N PHE A 403 -19.28 5.20 9.36
CA PHE A 403 -19.13 5.00 7.91
C PHE A 403 -18.92 6.34 7.19
N SER A 404 -17.93 6.39 6.29
CA SER A 404 -17.67 7.55 5.44
C SER A 404 -17.45 7.11 4.00
N TRP A 405 -18.33 7.57 3.10
CA TRP A 405 -18.19 7.37 1.65
C TRP A 405 -17.70 8.66 1.01
N PHE A 406 -16.62 8.56 0.23
CA PHE A 406 -16.11 9.71 -0.50
C PHE A 406 -15.49 9.30 -1.84
N GLN A 407 -15.46 10.26 -2.77
CA GLN A 407 -14.74 10.12 -4.02
C GLN A 407 -13.27 10.48 -3.78
N TYR A 408 -12.36 9.57 -4.10
CA TYR A 408 -10.94 9.86 -4.14
C TYR A 408 -10.59 10.34 -5.56
N SER A 409 -10.74 11.63 -5.77
CA SER A 409 -10.75 12.24 -7.11
C SER A 409 -9.40 12.19 -7.81
N GLU A 410 -8.30 12.27 -7.07
CA GLU A 410 -6.97 12.51 -7.59
C GLU A 410 -6.41 11.31 -8.39
N PRO A 411 -6.58 10.05 -7.96
CA PRO A 411 -6.35 8.88 -8.81
C PRO A 411 -7.23 8.81 -10.07
N SER A 412 -8.40 9.45 -10.01
CA SER A 412 -9.34 9.52 -11.14
C SER A 412 -9.02 10.69 -12.08
N ALA A 413 -7.98 11.48 -11.85
CA ALA A 413 -7.67 12.63 -12.70
C ALA A 413 -6.79 12.23 -13.89
N THR A 414 -7.17 12.63 -15.10
CA THR A 414 -6.40 12.38 -16.34
C THR A 414 -5.29 13.40 -16.58
N LEU A 415 -5.37 14.57 -15.95
CA LEU A 415 -4.31 15.58 -15.87
C LEU A 415 -4.25 16.14 -14.45
N GLY A 416 -3.06 16.54 -14.00
CA GLY A 416 -2.89 17.20 -12.70
C GLY A 416 -3.77 18.44 -12.60
N GLY A 417 -4.81 18.38 -11.76
CA GLY A 417 -5.79 19.45 -11.59
C GLY A 417 -6.98 19.45 -12.55
N ALA A 418 -7.17 18.42 -13.41
CA ALA A 418 -8.38 18.30 -14.21
C ALA A 418 -9.61 18.07 -13.32
N THR A 419 -10.73 18.70 -13.67
CA THR A 419 -12.01 18.50 -12.98
C THR A 419 -12.60 17.14 -13.31
N VAL A 420 -12.29 16.16 -12.48
CA VAL A 420 -13.03 14.89 -12.42
C VAL A 420 -14.47 15.22 -12.03
N PRO A 421 -15.49 14.77 -12.79
CA PRO A 421 -16.87 15.01 -12.41
C PRO A 421 -17.14 14.54 -10.97
N LYS A 422 -17.75 15.42 -10.17
CA LYS A 422 -18.04 15.13 -8.77
C LYS A 422 -19.17 14.11 -8.68
N LEU A 423 -18.93 13.03 -7.95
CA LEU A 423 -19.95 12.05 -7.61
C LEU A 423 -20.78 12.57 -6.43
N ASN A 424 -22.10 12.52 -6.58
CA ASN A 424 -23.02 12.86 -5.50
C ASN A 424 -23.48 11.57 -4.82
N PHE A 425 -23.30 11.52 -3.50
CA PHE A 425 -23.64 10.38 -2.67
C PHE A 425 -24.99 10.62 -2.00
N THR A 426 -25.93 9.69 -2.17
CA THR A 426 -27.13 9.61 -1.34
C THR A 426 -26.93 8.50 -0.32
N LEU A 427 -26.78 8.88 0.95
CA LEU A 427 -26.51 7.95 2.04
C LEU A 427 -27.81 7.54 2.74
N THR A 428 -27.94 6.25 3.03
CA THR A 428 -29.06 5.65 3.78
C THR A 428 -28.52 4.65 4.80
N ASP A 429 -29.39 4.12 5.67
CA ASP A 429 -29.01 3.14 6.71
C ASP A 429 -27.83 3.61 7.57
N GLU A 430 -27.95 4.83 8.14
CA GLU A 430 -26.91 5.46 8.98
C GLU A 430 -25.54 5.63 8.26
N GLY A 431 -25.55 5.71 6.93
CA GLY A 431 -24.34 5.85 6.12
C GLY A 431 -23.77 4.52 5.61
N ARG A 432 -24.37 3.38 5.98
CA ARG A 432 -23.92 2.06 5.50
C ARG A 432 -24.12 1.87 4.01
N VAL A 433 -25.18 2.44 3.43
CA VAL A 433 -25.52 2.28 2.02
C VAL A 433 -25.38 3.60 1.28
N ALA A 434 -24.59 3.60 0.21
CA ALA A 434 -24.39 4.74 -0.69
C ALA A 434 -25.01 4.46 -2.07
N SER A 435 -25.83 5.38 -2.56
CA SER A 435 -26.29 5.38 -3.96
C SER A 435 -25.65 6.54 -4.72
N ILE A 436 -25.09 6.24 -5.88
CA ILE A 436 -24.33 7.18 -6.71
C ILE A 436 -24.93 7.18 -8.11
N LYS A 437 -25.33 8.36 -8.59
CA LYS A 437 -25.70 8.54 -9.99
C LYS A 437 -24.46 8.88 -10.81
N MET A 438 -24.13 8.03 -11.78
CA MET A 438 -22.97 8.23 -12.64
C MET A 438 -23.15 9.46 -13.54
N PRO A 439 -22.07 10.19 -13.85
CA PRO A 439 -22.13 11.32 -14.77
C PRO A 439 -22.61 10.92 -16.17
N SER A 440 -22.98 11.92 -16.96
CA SER A 440 -23.31 11.70 -18.37
C SER A 440 -22.08 11.23 -19.16
N ALA A 441 -22.29 10.66 -20.36
CA ALA A 441 -21.18 10.23 -21.21
C ALA A 441 -20.30 11.41 -21.64
N GLU A 442 -20.90 12.59 -21.82
CA GLU A 442 -20.19 13.83 -22.17
C GLU A 442 -19.24 14.27 -21.05
N GLU A 443 -19.66 14.11 -19.79
CA GLU A 443 -18.82 14.43 -18.62
C GLU A 443 -17.79 13.35 -18.32
N ALA A 444 -18.19 12.08 -18.38
CA ALA A 444 -17.36 10.95 -17.99
C ALA A 444 -16.33 10.53 -19.06
N CYS A 445 -16.56 10.83 -20.34
CA CYS A 445 -15.71 10.36 -21.44
C CYS A 445 -14.96 11.50 -22.16
N ARG A 446 -14.83 12.67 -21.54
CA ARG A 446 -14.14 13.83 -22.12
C ARG A 446 -12.63 13.59 -22.14
N ALA A 447 -12.04 13.47 -23.33
CA ALA A 447 -10.60 13.56 -23.50
C ALA A 447 -10.12 14.99 -23.16
N PRO A 448 -8.98 15.17 -22.48
CA PRO A 448 -8.41 16.49 -22.28
C PRO A 448 -8.17 17.20 -23.61
N GLU A 449 -8.44 18.51 -23.70
CA GLU A 449 -8.34 19.28 -24.96
C GLU A 449 -6.99 19.14 -25.68
N ALA A 450 -5.89 18.99 -24.94
CA ALA A 450 -4.56 18.74 -25.49
C ALA A 450 -4.41 17.39 -26.25
N VAL A 451 -5.34 16.46 -26.02
CA VAL A 451 -5.38 15.10 -26.59
C VAL A 451 -6.46 14.99 -27.69
N GLN A 452 -7.24 16.05 -27.92
CA GLN A 452 -8.28 16.12 -28.95
C GLN A 452 -7.74 16.34 -30.37
N ASN A 453 -6.41 16.29 -30.58
CA ASN A 453 -5.84 16.34 -31.91
C ASN A 453 -6.23 15.06 -32.69
N GLU A 454 -7.28 15.19 -33.50
CA GLU A 454 -7.72 14.19 -34.47
C GLU A 454 -6.52 13.76 -35.35
N GLY A 455 -6.16 12.48 -35.29
CA GLY A 455 -5.10 11.90 -36.11
C GLY A 455 -4.03 11.09 -35.38
N LEU A 456 -3.97 11.14 -34.04
CA LEU A 456 -3.01 10.36 -33.25
C LEU A 456 -3.53 8.99 -32.78
N GLY A 457 -4.76 8.61 -33.12
CA GLY A 457 -5.33 7.30 -32.75
C GLY A 457 -5.68 7.16 -31.26
N ILE A 458 -5.73 8.26 -30.50
CA ILE A 458 -6.09 8.25 -29.09
C ILE A 458 -7.63 8.18 -28.99
N GLN A 459 -8.14 7.02 -28.62
CA GLN A 459 -9.59 6.80 -28.43
C GLN A 459 -10.08 7.57 -27.20
N ALA A 460 -11.31 8.07 -27.25
CA ALA A 460 -12.00 8.57 -26.05
C ALA A 460 -12.18 7.41 -25.06
N VAL A 461 -11.35 7.37 -24.02
CA VAL A 461 -11.48 6.43 -22.90
C VAL A 461 -12.30 7.13 -21.82
N CYS A 462 -13.32 6.45 -21.32
CA CYS A 462 -14.11 6.98 -20.22
C CYS A 462 -13.39 6.86 -18.89
N GLN A 463 -13.70 7.78 -17.99
CA GLN A 463 -13.10 7.90 -16.68
C GLN A 463 -13.39 6.66 -15.83
N GLU A 464 -12.36 6.22 -15.10
CA GLU A 464 -12.51 5.36 -13.93
C GLU A 464 -12.60 6.24 -12.69
N TYR A 465 -13.65 6.06 -11.88
CA TYR A 465 -13.82 6.79 -10.62
C TYR A 465 -13.43 5.91 -9.44
N HIS A 466 -12.61 6.45 -8.55
CA HIS A 466 -12.24 5.82 -7.29
C HIS A 466 -13.16 6.31 -6.19
N VAL A 467 -13.92 5.39 -5.59
CA VAL A 467 -14.79 5.63 -4.45
C VAL A 467 -14.22 4.84 -3.27
N ILE A 468 -14.12 5.49 -2.11
CA ILE A 468 -13.64 4.86 -0.88
C ILE A 468 -14.78 4.78 0.11
N LEU A 469 -14.98 3.60 0.68
CA LEU A 469 -15.61 3.45 1.99
C LEU A 469 -14.51 3.44 3.05
N GLU A 470 -14.53 4.38 3.98
CA GLU A 470 -13.81 4.29 5.25
C GLU A 470 -14.77 3.83 6.34
N VAL A 471 -14.34 2.86 7.14
CA VAL A 471 -15.04 2.41 8.34
C VAL A 471 -14.10 2.56 9.52
N LYS A 472 -14.54 3.32 10.52
CA LYS A 472 -13.81 3.48 11.78
C LYS A 472 -14.42 2.57 12.85
N GLY A 473 -13.56 1.73 13.43
CA GLY A 473 -13.90 0.83 14.53
C GLY A 473 -14.28 1.56 15.80
N SER A 474 -14.90 0.83 16.72
CA SER A 474 -15.38 1.32 18.01
C SER A 474 -14.35 1.19 19.14
N GLY A 475 -13.24 0.48 18.90
CA GLY A 475 -12.13 0.31 19.84
C GLY A 475 -11.61 1.64 20.42
N ARG A 476 -11.28 1.63 21.71
CA ARG A 476 -10.82 2.80 22.46
C ARG A 476 -9.51 2.52 23.20
N PRO A 477 -8.64 3.53 23.41
CA PRO A 477 -8.80 4.92 22.97
C PRO A 477 -8.45 5.15 21.49
N PHE A 478 -7.82 4.18 20.83
CA PHE A 478 -7.33 4.29 19.46
C PHE A 478 -8.21 3.49 18.48
N PRO A 479 -9.20 4.10 17.82
CA PRO A 479 -10.08 3.39 16.89
C PRO A 479 -9.36 3.11 15.57
N ILE A 480 -9.21 1.83 15.23
CA ILE A 480 -8.58 1.42 13.97
C ILE A 480 -9.56 1.62 12.81
N ARG A 481 -9.06 2.09 11.67
CA ARG A 481 -9.82 2.26 10.42
C ARG A 481 -9.48 1.19 9.40
N ARG A 482 -10.47 0.78 8.63
CA ARG A 482 -10.28 -0.01 7.42
C ARG A 482 -11.07 0.59 6.28
N TYR A 483 -10.66 0.23 5.07
CA TYR A 483 -11.16 0.85 3.86
C TYR A 483 -11.69 -0.21 2.88
N ARG A 484 -12.43 0.25 1.89
CA ARG A 484 -12.66 -0.50 0.65
C ARG A 484 -12.62 0.47 -0.52
N MET A 485 -11.68 0.25 -1.42
CA MET A 485 -11.64 0.93 -2.71
C MET A 485 -12.61 0.28 -3.70
N VAL A 486 -13.46 1.10 -4.30
CA VAL A 486 -14.43 0.74 -5.33
C VAL A 486 -14.09 1.51 -6.61
N LEU A 487 -13.74 0.78 -7.67
CA LEU A 487 -13.45 1.30 -9.00
C LEU A 487 -14.72 1.25 -9.85
N LEU A 488 -15.20 2.41 -10.28
CA LEU A 488 -16.36 2.53 -11.16
C LEU A 488 -15.88 2.86 -12.57
N LYS A 489 -15.86 1.83 -13.43
CA LYS A 489 -15.39 1.90 -14.82
C LYS A 489 -16.56 2.27 -15.72
N VAL A 490 -16.57 3.51 -16.23
CA VAL A 490 -17.64 3.94 -17.12
C VAL A 490 -17.49 3.28 -18.49
N ARG A 491 -18.55 2.60 -18.96
CA ARG A 491 -18.57 2.01 -20.30
C ARG A 491 -18.65 3.10 -21.36
N SER A 492 -17.79 3.01 -22.37
CA SER A 492 -17.83 3.91 -23.51
C SER A 492 -18.98 3.57 -24.46
N PRO A 493 -19.96 4.48 -24.66
CA PRO A 493 -21.02 4.26 -25.64
C PRO A 493 -20.49 4.19 -27.08
N LEU A 494 -19.26 4.70 -27.33
CA LEU A 494 -18.63 4.73 -28.65
C LEU A 494 -17.97 3.39 -29.04
N ILE A 495 -17.75 2.47 -28.09
CA ILE A 495 -17.12 1.16 -28.36
C ILE A 495 -18.17 0.09 -28.77
N GLY A 496 -19.47 0.39 -28.60
CA GLY A 496 -20.59 -0.53 -28.87
C GLY A 496 -21.03 -0.66 -30.34
N GLU A 497 -20.66 0.27 -31.23
CA GLU A 497 -21.14 0.23 -32.63
C GLU A 497 -20.31 -0.68 -33.56
N GLY A 498 -19.12 -1.13 -33.15
CA GLY A 498 -18.21 -1.92 -33.99
C GLY A 498 -18.46 -3.43 -34.07
N ARG A 499 -19.36 -4.01 -33.26
CA ARG A 499 -19.60 -5.46 -33.22
C ARG A 499 -20.94 -5.94 -33.79
N ARG A 500 -21.81 -5.03 -34.24
CA ARG A 500 -23.04 -5.38 -34.98
C ARG A 500 -22.84 -5.20 -36.49
N GLY A 501 -21.88 -5.90 -37.08
CA GLY A 501 -21.58 -5.69 -38.50
C GLY A 501 -20.65 -6.68 -39.19
N VAL A 502 -20.39 -7.86 -38.64
CA VAL A 502 -19.68 -8.91 -39.39
C VAL A 502 -20.66 -10.04 -39.67
N ARG A 503 -21.43 -9.90 -40.76
CA ARG A 503 -22.01 -11.08 -41.41
C ARG A 503 -20.85 -11.98 -41.84
N ARG A 504 -20.93 -13.26 -41.48
CA ARG A 504 -20.11 -14.32 -42.08
C ARG A 504 -20.16 -14.16 -43.60
N ARG A 505 -18.99 -14.02 -44.22
CA ARG A 505 -18.77 -14.44 -45.60
C ARG A 505 -17.90 -15.67 -45.55
N ASP A 506 -18.57 -16.81 -45.48
CA ASP A 506 -18.18 -17.95 -46.29
C ASP A 506 -18.37 -17.55 -47.78
N GLU A 507 -17.54 -18.13 -48.67
CA GLU A 507 -17.52 -17.98 -50.14
C GLU A 507 -16.61 -16.86 -50.74
N LEU A 508 -15.32 -17.17 -50.91
CA LEU A 508 -14.65 -17.40 -52.21
C LEU A 508 -13.18 -17.81 -52.01
#